data_AF-A0A833TUM0-F1
#
_entry.id   AF-A0A833TUM0-F1
#
_cell.length_a   1.000
_cell.length_b   1.000
_cell.length_c   1.000
_cell.angle_alpha   90.00
_cell.angle_beta   90.00
_cell.angle_gamma   90.00
#
_symmetry.space_group_name_H-M   'P 1'
#
loop_
_entity.id
_entity.type
_entity.pdbx_description
1 polymer ?
#
loop_
_entity_poly.entity_id
_entity_poly.type
_entity_poly.pdbx_seq_one_letter_code
_entity_poly.pdbx_strand_id
1 'polypeptide(L)'
;MRCGAKQSGELGSSSEALDGILGFGQANSSMISQLALAGKVKKMFAHCLDNTEGGGIFAIGQVVQPNVKTTALVPNQAHYNVVLKDIEVGGEALSLPSDIFENGFRKGTIIDSGTTLAYLPEVVYETLVPKIMAQQPGLKLHTVEDQFTCFQYIGNIDDGFPTVAFHFEGSLSLTVYPHEYLFQIRNDVWCIGWQNSGMSKDGSQMTLLGDLVLSNKLVVYDLVKQAIGWTEYNCSSSIKVKDESGAVYSVYAHNLSSASTAIIRRTLTFMLLLIGMLHSFSY
;
A
#
# COMPACT_ATOMS: atom_id res chain seq x y z
N MET A 1 3.76 -6.74 6.06
CA MET A 1 3.92 -7.96 6.91
C MET A 1 4.39 -9.14 6.04
N ARG A 2 5.41 -9.91 6.47
CA ARG A 2 6.29 -10.72 5.60
C ARG A 2 6.39 -12.20 6.05
N CYS A 3 6.20 -13.17 5.13
CA CYS A 3 6.64 -14.60 5.15
C CYS A 3 6.09 -15.37 3.93
N GLY A 4 6.86 -16.29 3.31
CA GLY A 4 6.44 -17.15 2.18
C GLY A 4 7.50 -18.13 1.64
N ALA A 5 7.12 -19.38 1.35
CA ALA A 5 8.06 -20.50 1.11
C ALA A 5 8.69 -20.62 -0.29
N LYS A 6 8.38 -19.72 -1.24
CA LYS A 6 8.99 -19.70 -2.58
C LYS A 6 8.99 -18.28 -3.14
N GLN A 7 10.17 -17.77 -3.48
CA GLN A 7 10.36 -16.43 -4.05
C GLN A 7 10.54 -16.52 -5.57
N SER A 8 10.03 -15.53 -6.29
CA SER A 8 10.19 -15.35 -7.73
C SER A 8 10.17 -13.87 -8.08
N GLY A 9 10.82 -13.45 -9.17
CA GLY A 9 10.95 -12.03 -9.56
C GLY A 9 12.25 -11.38 -9.06
N GLU A 10 12.30 -10.04 -9.00
CA GLU A 10 13.48 -9.27 -8.55
C GLU A 10 13.86 -9.50 -7.07
N LEU A 11 13.01 -10.20 -6.33
CA LEU A 11 13.14 -10.54 -4.91
C LEU A 11 14.17 -11.66 -4.61
N GLY A 12 14.94 -12.09 -5.60
CA GLY A 12 15.99 -13.10 -5.48
C GLY A 12 17.39 -12.54 -5.22
N SER A 13 17.58 -11.21 -5.18
CA SER A 13 18.86 -10.57 -4.89
C SER A 13 19.08 -10.41 -3.38
N SER A 14 20.30 -10.68 -2.91
CA SER A 14 20.61 -10.95 -1.51
C SER A 14 20.65 -9.73 -0.57
N SER A 15 20.51 -8.50 -1.08
CA SER A 15 20.55 -7.27 -0.25
C SER A 15 19.21 -6.90 0.38
N GLU A 16 18.11 -7.51 -0.07
CA GLU A 16 16.74 -7.25 0.41
C GLU A 16 15.98 -8.54 0.73
N ALA A 17 16.70 -9.62 1.05
CA ALA A 17 16.12 -10.95 1.20
C ALA A 17 14.97 -10.97 2.22
N LEU A 18 13.76 -11.19 1.72
CA LEU A 18 12.57 -11.44 2.52
C LEU A 18 12.45 -12.94 2.77
N ASP A 19 11.93 -13.38 3.92
CA ASP A 19 11.52 -14.78 4.10
C ASP A 19 10.22 -15.11 3.33
N GLY A 20 9.72 -14.17 2.52
CA GLY A 20 8.67 -14.31 1.51
C GLY A 20 7.53 -13.30 1.60
N ILE A 21 6.56 -13.44 0.69
CA ILE A 21 5.45 -12.47 0.48
C ILE A 21 4.10 -13.10 0.81
N LEU A 22 3.30 -12.36 1.59
CA LEU A 22 1.90 -12.65 1.82
C LEU A 22 1.03 -11.89 0.82
N GLY A 23 0.65 -12.56 -0.27
CA GLY A 23 -0.23 -11.99 -1.28
C GLY A 23 -1.67 -11.90 -0.80
N PHE A 24 -2.19 -10.69 -0.65
CA PHE A 24 -3.59 -10.39 -0.38
C PHE A 24 -4.34 -9.94 -1.64
N GLY A 25 -3.93 -10.38 -2.84
CA GLY A 25 -4.60 -10.05 -4.10
C GLY A 25 -5.97 -10.74 -4.28
N GLN A 26 -6.62 -10.49 -5.42
CA GLN A 26 -7.98 -10.99 -5.69
C GLN A 26 -8.05 -12.48 -6.03
N ALA A 27 -6.94 -13.05 -6.52
CA ALA A 27 -6.85 -14.44 -6.97
C ALA A 27 -7.24 -15.47 -5.89
N ASN A 28 -7.77 -16.62 -6.31
CA ASN A 28 -8.15 -17.71 -5.40
C ASN A 28 -6.97 -18.29 -4.61
N SER A 29 -5.75 -18.13 -5.12
CA SER A 29 -4.51 -18.52 -4.44
C SER A 29 -4.04 -17.53 -3.38
N SER A 30 -4.66 -16.35 -3.25
CA SER A 30 -4.28 -15.38 -2.22
C SER A 30 -4.59 -15.87 -0.81
N MET A 31 -3.84 -15.38 0.18
CA MET A 31 -3.99 -15.80 1.59
C MET A 31 -5.44 -15.61 2.06
N ILE A 32 -6.02 -14.43 1.81
CA ILE A 32 -7.38 -14.12 2.22
C ILE A 32 -8.43 -15.00 1.52
N SER A 33 -8.23 -15.33 0.24
CA SER A 33 -9.11 -16.24 -0.49
C SER A 33 -9.08 -17.65 0.11
N GLN A 34 -7.90 -18.18 0.41
CA GLN A 34 -7.75 -19.52 0.99
C GLN A 34 -8.35 -19.62 2.40
N LEU A 35 -8.11 -18.62 3.25
CA LEU A 35 -8.70 -18.58 4.60
C LEU A 35 -10.23 -18.48 4.55
N ALA A 36 -10.78 -17.72 3.59
CA ALA A 36 -12.21 -17.62 3.39
C ALA A 36 -12.83 -18.92 2.85
N LEU A 37 -12.16 -19.57 1.88
CA LEU A 37 -12.57 -20.90 1.38
C LEU A 37 -12.57 -21.97 2.48
N ALA A 38 -11.65 -21.89 3.44
CA ALA A 38 -11.60 -22.76 4.61
C ALA A 38 -12.63 -22.40 5.70
N GLY A 39 -13.49 -21.41 5.48
CA GLY A 39 -14.50 -20.97 6.43
C GLY A 39 -13.95 -20.35 7.72
N LYS A 40 -12.72 -19.82 7.68
CA LYS A 40 -12.05 -19.26 8.87
C LYS A 40 -12.29 -17.77 9.06
N VAL A 41 -12.47 -17.05 7.96
CA VAL A 41 -12.63 -15.58 7.93
C VAL A 41 -13.53 -15.19 6.76
N LYS A 42 -14.19 -14.04 6.83
CA LYS A 42 -14.73 -13.35 5.66
C LYS A 42 -13.57 -12.85 4.80
N LYS A 43 -13.84 -12.72 3.51
CA LYS A 43 -12.90 -12.14 2.54
C LYS A 43 -12.83 -10.61 2.70
N MET A 44 -12.48 -10.17 3.90
CA MET A 44 -12.38 -8.76 4.30
C MET A 44 -11.10 -8.57 5.11
N PHE A 45 -10.40 -7.48 4.85
CA PHE A 45 -9.20 -7.11 5.59
C PHE A 45 -8.96 -5.61 5.49
N ALA A 46 -8.03 -5.10 6.30
CA ALA A 46 -7.65 -3.70 6.30
C ALA A 46 -6.18 -3.54 6.66
N HIS A 47 -5.60 -2.43 6.21
CA HIS A 47 -4.29 -1.98 6.65
C HIS A 47 -4.27 -0.47 6.88
N CYS A 48 -3.32 -0.03 7.70
CA CYS A 48 -2.95 1.37 7.88
C CYS A 48 -1.45 1.38 8.12
N LEU A 49 -0.67 2.00 7.25
CA LEU A 49 0.79 1.99 7.31
C LEU A 49 1.31 3.39 7.63
N ASP A 50 2.28 3.46 8.54
CA ASP A 50 2.94 4.70 8.95
C ASP A 50 4.32 4.75 8.29
N ASN A 51 4.50 5.66 7.34
CA ASN A 51 5.78 5.82 6.62
C ASN A 51 6.73 6.82 7.28
N THR A 52 6.35 7.43 8.41
CA THR A 52 7.19 8.35 9.17
C THR A 52 7.92 7.60 10.28
N GLU A 53 7.17 6.94 11.17
CA GLU A 53 7.73 6.19 12.31
C GLU A 53 7.89 4.69 12.01
N GLY A 54 7.28 4.22 10.91
CA GLY A 54 7.23 2.81 10.56
C GLY A 54 6.14 2.05 11.30
N GLY A 55 5.79 0.88 10.76
CA GLY A 55 4.79 -0.01 11.36
C GLY A 55 3.37 0.35 10.94
N GLY A 56 2.41 0.08 11.83
CA GLY A 56 0.99 0.32 11.57
C GLY A 56 0.10 -0.88 11.87
N ILE A 57 -1.12 -0.83 11.36
CA ILE A 57 -2.18 -1.79 11.63
C ILE A 57 -2.39 -2.70 10.43
N PHE A 58 -2.59 -3.98 10.69
CA PHE A 58 -3.18 -4.91 9.72
C PHE A 58 -4.21 -5.77 10.44
N ALA A 59 -5.36 -5.96 9.80
CA ALA A 59 -6.40 -6.79 10.36
C ALA A 59 -7.12 -7.59 9.29
N ILE A 60 -7.45 -8.84 9.62
CA ILE A 60 -8.39 -9.65 8.86
C ILE A 60 -9.73 -9.60 9.60
N GLY A 61 -10.81 -9.36 8.86
CA GLY A 61 -12.15 -9.16 9.40
C GLY A 61 -12.77 -7.83 8.97
N GLN A 62 -13.98 -7.57 9.45
CA GLN A 62 -14.73 -6.36 9.10
C GLN A 62 -14.33 -5.21 10.02
N VAL A 63 -13.78 -4.12 9.49
CA VAL A 63 -13.60 -2.88 10.24
C VAL A 63 -14.98 -2.28 10.55
N VAL A 64 -15.24 -2.06 11.84
CA VAL A 64 -16.50 -1.44 12.33
C VAL A 64 -16.27 -0.07 12.97
N GLN A 65 -15.03 0.29 13.29
CA GLN A 65 -14.66 1.63 13.71
C GLN A 65 -13.20 1.93 13.31
N PRO A 66 -12.90 3.08 12.67
CA PRO A 66 -13.84 4.11 12.22
C PRO A 66 -14.73 3.65 11.04
N ASN A 67 -15.76 4.43 10.71
CA ASN A 67 -16.54 4.22 9.50
C ASN A 67 -15.74 4.71 8.29
N VAL A 68 -15.59 3.85 7.28
CA VAL A 68 -14.83 4.15 6.07
C VAL A 68 -15.76 4.13 4.86
N LYS A 69 -15.73 5.19 4.05
CA LYS A 69 -16.47 5.25 2.79
C LYS A 69 -15.76 4.36 1.76
N THR A 70 -16.54 3.69 0.92
CA THR A 70 -16.02 2.76 -0.08
C THR A 70 -16.46 3.12 -1.49
N THR A 71 -15.66 2.72 -2.48
CA THR A 71 -16.00 2.70 -3.89
C THR A 71 -15.98 1.26 -4.41
N ALA A 72 -16.65 1.02 -5.53
CA ALA A 72 -16.71 -0.31 -6.14
C ALA A 72 -15.36 -0.65 -6.81
N LEU A 73 -14.95 -1.91 -6.67
CA LEU A 73 -13.85 -2.46 -7.44
C LEU A 73 -14.30 -2.71 -8.88
N VAL A 74 -13.40 -2.46 -9.83
CA VAL A 74 -13.63 -2.80 -11.23
C VAL A 74 -13.63 -4.34 -11.37
N PRO A 75 -14.71 -4.94 -11.92
CA PRO A 75 -14.78 -6.39 -12.07
C PRO A 75 -13.74 -6.94 -13.04
N ASN A 76 -13.39 -8.22 -12.87
CA ASN A 76 -12.50 -8.98 -13.75
C ASN A 76 -11.10 -8.37 -13.93
N GLN A 77 -10.60 -7.67 -12.91
CA GLN A 77 -9.22 -7.16 -12.87
C GLN A 77 -8.33 -8.04 -11.98
N ALA A 78 -7.04 -8.08 -12.29
CA ALA A 78 -6.06 -8.84 -11.50
C ALA A 78 -5.72 -8.16 -10.16
N HIS A 79 -5.73 -6.83 -10.14
CA HIS A 79 -5.39 -6.01 -8.98
C HIS A 79 -6.64 -5.33 -8.41
N TYR A 80 -6.50 -4.60 -7.30
CA TYR A 80 -7.56 -3.76 -6.76
C TYR A 80 -7.70 -2.47 -7.57
N ASN A 81 -8.43 -2.57 -8.68
CA ASN A 81 -8.68 -1.45 -9.57
C ASN A 81 -9.96 -0.70 -9.15
N VAL A 82 -9.89 0.63 -9.12
CA VAL A 82 -11.02 1.54 -8.85
C VAL A 82 -11.13 2.59 -9.94
N VAL A 83 -12.32 3.15 -10.16
CA VAL A 83 -12.51 4.15 -11.22
C VAL A 83 -12.17 5.53 -10.71
N LEU A 84 -11.04 6.08 -11.18
CA LEU A 84 -10.67 7.49 -11.01
C LEU A 84 -11.48 8.35 -11.99
N LYS A 85 -11.93 9.52 -11.53
CA LYS A 85 -12.78 10.45 -12.27
C LYS A 85 -12.13 11.80 -12.47
N ASP A 86 -11.38 12.28 -11.48
CA ASP A 86 -10.76 13.59 -11.53
C ASP A 86 -9.52 13.67 -10.60
N ILE A 87 -8.67 14.65 -10.85
CA ILE A 87 -7.51 14.97 -10.04
C ILE A 87 -7.52 16.48 -9.78
N GLU A 88 -7.40 16.90 -8.53
CA GLU A 88 -7.23 18.31 -8.14
C GLU A 88 -5.82 18.57 -7.61
N VAL A 89 -5.28 19.75 -7.89
CA VAL A 89 -4.01 20.23 -7.32
C VAL A 89 -4.27 21.56 -6.64
N GLY A 90 -4.04 21.63 -5.32
CA GLY A 90 -4.30 22.84 -4.54
C GLY A 90 -5.77 23.29 -4.57
N GLY A 91 -6.72 22.35 -4.73
CA GLY A 91 -8.15 22.64 -4.85
C GLY A 91 -8.62 23.06 -6.24
N GLU A 92 -7.75 22.99 -7.25
CA GLU A 92 -8.11 23.25 -8.64
C GLU A 92 -8.03 21.97 -9.48
N ALA A 93 -9.12 21.63 -10.17
CA ALA A 93 -9.16 20.53 -11.11
C ALA A 93 -8.02 20.58 -12.13
N LEU A 94 -7.43 19.42 -12.41
CA LEU A 94 -6.36 19.25 -13.37
C LEU A 94 -6.96 19.14 -14.77
N SER A 95 -6.56 20.03 -15.67
CA SER A 95 -7.04 19.99 -17.05
C SER A 95 -6.45 18.79 -17.80
N LEU A 96 -7.20 17.71 -17.90
CA LEU A 96 -6.83 16.49 -18.63
C LEU A 96 -7.74 16.28 -19.85
N PRO A 97 -7.28 15.56 -20.89
CA PRO A 97 -8.14 15.14 -21.99
C PRO A 97 -9.37 14.39 -21.48
N SER A 98 -10.56 14.71 -22.00
CA SER A 98 -11.84 14.17 -21.51
C SER A 98 -11.95 12.65 -21.61
N ASP A 99 -11.21 12.03 -22.52
CA ASP A 99 -11.23 10.59 -22.76
C ASP A 99 -10.18 9.81 -21.96
N ILE A 100 -9.32 10.50 -21.17
CA ILE A 100 -8.23 9.85 -20.45
C ILE A 100 -8.71 8.85 -19.41
N PHE A 101 -9.92 9.06 -18.88
CA PHE A 101 -10.57 8.15 -17.93
C PHE A 101 -11.61 7.23 -18.60
N GLU A 102 -11.90 7.44 -19.89
CA GLU A 102 -12.95 6.72 -20.64
C GLU A 102 -12.39 5.66 -21.60
N ASN A 103 -11.24 5.93 -22.24
CA ASN A 103 -10.66 5.08 -23.29
C ASN A 103 -9.31 4.47 -22.88
N GLY A 104 -9.27 3.14 -22.76
CA GLY A 104 -8.03 2.37 -23.05
C GLY A 104 -6.93 2.32 -21.97
N PHE A 105 -6.85 3.23 -21.00
CA PHE A 105 -5.91 3.13 -19.86
C PHE A 105 -6.43 2.12 -18.82
N ARG A 106 -6.54 0.86 -19.25
CA ARG A 106 -6.92 -0.35 -18.49
C ARG A 106 -7.78 -0.07 -17.25
N LYS A 107 -9.04 0.33 -17.50
CA LYS A 107 -10.17 0.39 -16.54
C LYS A 107 -9.74 0.34 -15.07
N GLY A 108 -9.21 1.45 -14.59
CA GLY A 108 -9.12 1.74 -13.17
C GLY A 108 -7.71 1.86 -12.62
N THR A 109 -7.60 2.72 -11.62
CA THR A 109 -6.43 2.98 -10.79
C THR A 109 -6.20 1.82 -9.85
N ILE A 110 -4.98 1.30 -9.84
CA ILE A 110 -4.55 0.21 -8.95
C ILE A 110 -4.23 0.80 -7.57
N ILE A 111 -4.80 0.22 -6.53
CA ILE A 111 -4.43 0.48 -5.13
C ILE A 111 -3.51 -0.64 -4.66
N ASP A 112 -2.23 -0.33 -4.41
CA ASP A 112 -1.21 -1.35 -4.13
C ASP A 112 -0.20 -0.93 -3.06
N SER A 113 -0.42 -1.39 -1.83
CA SER A 113 0.53 -1.22 -0.72
C SER A 113 1.82 -2.05 -0.88
N GLY A 114 1.90 -2.91 -1.91
CA GLY A 114 3.11 -3.69 -2.22
C GLY A 114 4.15 -2.92 -3.03
N THR A 115 3.79 -1.74 -3.55
CA THR A 115 4.64 -0.86 -4.34
C THR A 115 4.89 0.44 -3.58
N THR A 116 6.13 0.92 -3.50
CA THR A 116 6.45 2.13 -2.73
C THR A 116 5.92 3.42 -3.39
N LEU A 117 6.24 3.60 -4.68
CA LEU A 117 5.98 4.84 -5.44
C LEU A 117 4.60 4.82 -6.10
N ALA A 118 4.15 5.98 -6.58
CA ALA A 118 3.04 6.01 -7.52
C ALA A 118 3.55 5.99 -8.97
N TYR A 119 2.76 5.40 -9.87
CA TYR A 119 3.02 5.40 -11.29
C TYR A 119 1.81 5.98 -12.01
N LEU A 120 2.04 6.97 -12.86
CA LEU A 120 0.99 7.72 -13.53
C LEU A 120 1.14 7.59 -15.05
N PRO A 121 0.04 7.56 -15.83
CA PRO A 121 0.12 7.69 -17.28
C PRO A 121 0.88 8.96 -17.68
N GLU A 122 1.60 8.92 -18.78
CA GLU A 122 2.48 9.99 -19.24
C GLU A 122 1.77 11.35 -19.26
N VAL A 123 0.59 11.40 -19.89
CA VAL A 123 -0.22 12.64 -19.98
C VAL A 123 -0.59 13.19 -18.60
N VAL A 124 -0.91 12.31 -17.64
CA VAL A 124 -1.23 12.72 -16.26
C VAL A 124 0.03 13.23 -15.58
N TYR A 125 1.13 12.49 -15.66
CA TYR A 125 2.41 12.85 -15.04
C TYR A 125 2.94 14.20 -15.53
N GLU A 126 2.97 14.40 -16.85
CA GLU A 126 3.47 15.61 -17.51
C GLU A 126 2.59 16.84 -17.27
N THR A 127 1.34 16.66 -16.83
CA THR A 127 0.45 17.77 -16.47
C THR A 127 0.48 18.05 -14.96
N LEU A 128 0.46 16.98 -14.16
CA LEU A 128 0.35 17.02 -12.71
C LEU A 128 1.63 17.49 -12.04
N VAL A 129 2.78 16.88 -12.35
CA VAL A 129 4.04 17.18 -11.67
C VAL A 129 4.48 18.63 -11.93
N PRO A 130 4.43 19.16 -13.17
CA PRO A 130 4.73 20.58 -13.38
C PRO A 130 3.78 21.52 -12.64
N LYS A 131 2.48 21.20 -12.53
CA LYS A 131 1.52 22.02 -11.77
C LYS A 131 1.87 22.08 -10.27
N ILE A 132 2.33 20.97 -9.70
CA ILE A 132 2.84 20.91 -8.31
C ILE A 132 4.10 21.77 -8.16
N MET A 133 5.09 21.54 -9.03
CA MET A 133 6.40 22.20 -8.95
C MET A 133 6.33 23.70 -9.26
N ALA A 134 5.30 24.17 -9.97
CA ALA A 134 5.07 25.58 -10.24
C ALA A 134 4.85 26.42 -8.96
N GLN A 135 4.51 25.80 -7.82
CA GLN A 135 4.46 26.49 -6.53
C GLN A 135 5.85 26.94 -6.03
N GLN A 136 6.91 26.33 -6.56
CA GLN A 136 8.29 26.59 -6.19
C GLN A 136 9.16 26.81 -7.45
N PRO A 137 8.93 27.89 -8.22
CA PRO A 137 9.52 28.09 -9.54
C PRO A 137 11.04 28.26 -9.55
N GLY A 138 11.65 28.55 -8.39
CA GLY A 138 13.10 28.69 -8.25
C GLY A 138 13.85 27.38 -8.02
N LEU A 139 13.15 26.25 -7.85
CA LEU A 139 13.78 24.97 -7.56
C LEU A 139 14.56 24.43 -8.76
N LYS A 140 15.77 23.93 -8.46
CA LYS A 140 16.62 23.26 -9.41
C LYS A 140 16.40 21.75 -9.31
N LEU A 141 15.65 21.22 -10.27
CA LEU A 141 15.45 19.79 -10.42
C LEU A 141 16.73 19.13 -10.96
N HIS A 142 17.06 17.98 -10.42
CA HIS A 142 18.18 17.15 -10.87
C HIS A 142 17.84 15.67 -10.69
N THR A 143 18.49 14.80 -11.47
CA THR A 143 18.32 13.36 -11.36
C THR A 143 19.30 12.79 -10.34
N VAL A 144 18.81 11.92 -9.45
CA VAL A 144 19.61 11.14 -8.51
C VAL A 144 19.47 9.65 -8.83
N GLU A 145 20.60 8.92 -8.80
CA GLU A 145 20.66 7.47 -9.08
C GLU A 145 20.06 7.06 -10.43
N ASP A 146 20.09 7.97 -11.41
CA ASP A 146 19.48 7.80 -12.74
C ASP A 146 17.98 7.41 -12.71
N GLN A 147 17.31 7.61 -11.58
CA GLN A 147 15.96 7.12 -11.32
C GLN A 147 14.99 8.19 -10.82
N PHE A 148 15.45 9.04 -9.89
CA PHE A 148 14.57 9.94 -9.15
C PHE A 148 14.81 11.39 -9.54
N THR A 149 13.72 12.13 -9.76
CA THR A 149 13.76 13.59 -9.91
C THR A 149 13.73 14.22 -8.52
N CYS A 150 14.79 14.94 -8.16
CA CYS A 150 14.99 15.49 -6.83
C CYS A 150 15.35 16.98 -6.88
N PHE A 151 15.25 17.65 -5.72
CA PHE A 151 15.57 19.05 -5.53
C PHE A 151 16.01 19.30 -4.09
N GLN A 152 16.74 20.41 -3.89
CA GLN A 152 17.07 20.86 -2.54
C GLN A 152 15.95 21.79 -2.04
N TYR A 153 15.46 21.54 -0.84
CA TYR A 153 14.44 22.35 -0.19
C TYR A 153 14.68 22.42 1.32
N ILE A 154 14.75 23.65 1.84
CA ILE A 154 14.94 23.94 3.26
C ILE A 154 13.64 24.52 3.79
N GLY A 155 13.02 23.83 4.73
CA GLY A 155 11.73 24.21 5.31
C GLY A 155 10.78 23.03 5.39
N ASN A 156 9.55 23.30 5.81
CA ASN A 156 8.49 22.31 5.81
C ASN A 156 7.90 22.18 4.40
N ILE A 157 7.89 20.97 3.85
CA ILE A 157 7.34 20.70 2.52
C ILE A 157 5.81 20.85 2.47
N ASP A 158 5.12 20.60 3.60
CA ASP A 158 3.66 20.73 3.65
C ASP A 158 3.20 22.18 3.53
N ASP A 159 4.06 23.14 3.87
CA ASP A 159 3.80 24.57 3.68
C ASP A 159 4.23 25.07 2.29
N GLY A 160 5.11 24.31 1.61
CA GLY A 160 5.75 24.71 0.35
C GLY A 160 5.06 24.19 -0.92
N PHE A 161 4.34 23.08 -0.81
CA PHE A 161 3.77 22.38 -1.95
C PHE A 161 2.28 22.11 -1.75
N PRO A 162 1.49 21.99 -2.83
CA PRO A 162 0.05 21.85 -2.73
C PRO A 162 -0.36 20.42 -2.40
N THR A 163 -1.53 20.25 -1.78
CA THR A 163 -2.18 18.93 -1.70
C THR A 163 -2.69 18.51 -3.08
N VAL A 164 -2.75 17.20 -3.32
CA VAL A 164 -3.38 16.63 -4.51
C VAL A 164 -4.54 15.75 -4.10
N ALA A 165 -5.71 15.89 -4.72
CA ALA A 165 -6.86 15.03 -4.45
C ALA A 165 -7.19 14.18 -5.67
N PHE A 166 -7.30 12.86 -5.48
CA PHE A 166 -7.80 11.92 -6.47
C PHE A 166 -9.28 11.64 -6.17
N HIS A 167 -10.17 11.88 -7.12
CA HIS A 167 -11.61 11.70 -6.97
C HIS A 167 -12.07 10.46 -7.71
N PHE A 168 -12.78 9.58 -7.01
CA PHE A 168 -13.19 8.28 -7.51
C PHE A 168 -14.72 8.20 -7.64
N GLU A 169 -15.17 7.22 -8.40
CA GLU A 169 -16.58 6.87 -8.49
C GLU A 169 -17.20 6.64 -7.09
N GLY A 170 -18.47 7.01 -6.91
CA GLY A 170 -19.12 6.95 -5.61
C GLY A 170 -18.74 8.09 -4.65
N SER A 171 -18.17 9.19 -5.16
CA SER A 171 -17.79 10.39 -4.38
C SER A 171 -16.76 10.12 -3.28
N LEU A 172 -15.96 9.05 -3.42
CA LEU A 172 -14.81 8.80 -2.56
C LEU A 172 -13.63 9.61 -3.08
N SER A 173 -12.89 10.26 -2.19
CA SER A 173 -11.72 11.05 -2.55
C SER A 173 -10.52 10.59 -1.72
N LEU A 174 -9.33 10.65 -2.28
CA LEU A 174 -8.07 10.38 -1.61
C LEU A 174 -7.21 11.65 -1.70
N THR A 175 -6.96 12.28 -0.56
CA THR A 175 -6.07 13.45 -0.49
C THR A 175 -4.65 12.97 -0.25
N VAL A 176 -3.70 13.54 -0.97
CA VAL A 176 -2.27 13.25 -0.88
C VAL A 176 -1.55 14.53 -0.51
N TYR A 177 -0.91 14.53 0.65
CA TYR A 177 -0.14 15.66 1.16
C TYR A 177 1.29 15.66 0.59
N PRO A 178 2.01 16.79 0.64
CA PRO A 178 3.40 16.86 0.18
C PRO A 178 4.30 15.76 0.74
N HIS A 179 4.21 15.45 2.03
CA HIS A 179 4.96 14.35 2.65
C HIS A 179 4.55 12.93 2.19
N GLU A 180 3.48 12.81 1.40
CA GLU A 180 2.96 11.55 0.84
C GLU A 180 3.25 11.42 -0.67
N TYR A 181 3.87 12.42 -1.28
CA TYR A 181 4.40 12.35 -2.66
C TYR A 181 5.82 12.87 -2.81
N LEU A 182 6.43 13.42 -1.75
CA LEU A 182 7.84 13.75 -1.66
C LEU A 182 8.49 12.89 -0.58
N PHE A 183 9.63 12.28 -0.89
CA PHE A 183 10.41 11.52 0.07
C PHE A 183 11.83 12.07 0.16
N GLN A 184 12.40 12.05 1.36
CA GLN A 184 13.72 12.58 1.63
C GLN A 184 14.78 11.48 1.48
N ILE A 185 15.79 11.72 0.65
CA ILE A 185 16.91 10.77 0.48
C ILE A 185 18.11 11.12 1.36
N ARG A 186 18.33 12.42 1.62
CA ARG A 186 19.38 13.00 2.45
C ARG A 186 18.90 14.35 2.98
N ASN A 187 19.58 14.91 3.98
CA ASN A 187 19.24 16.22 4.54
C ASN A 187 18.99 17.26 3.43
N ASP A 188 17.84 17.91 3.52
CA ASP A 188 17.32 18.93 2.59
C ASP A 188 17.18 18.49 1.12
N VAL A 189 17.40 17.22 0.77
CA VAL A 189 17.20 16.70 -0.60
C VAL A 189 15.95 15.83 -0.66
N TRP A 190 14.96 16.33 -1.37
CA TRP A 190 13.65 15.71 -1.55
C TRP A 190 13.50 15.22 -2.98
N CYS A 191 12.86 14.06 -3.14
CA CYS A 191 12.61 13.44 -4.42
C CYS A 191 11.11 13.23 -4.63
N ILE A 192 10.68 13.34 -5.88
CA ILE A 192 9.29 13.11 -6.28
C ILE A 192 9.03 11.61 -6.25
N GLY A 193 8.05 11.19 -5.44
CA GLY A 193 7.63 9.80 -5.24
C GLY A 193 6.71 9.25 -6.32
N TRP A 194 6.50 10.00 -7.41
CA TRP A 194 5.65 9.65 -8.54
C TRP A 194 6.48 9.51 -9.79
N GLN A 195 6.18 8.49 -10.60
CA GLN A 195 6.94 8.16 -11.81
C GLN A 195 6.01 8.08 -13.05
N ASN A 196 6.59 8.31 -14.22
CA ASN A 196 5.91 8.13 -15.50
C ASN A 196 5.84 6.63 -15.86
N SER A 197 4.63 6.06 -15.86
CA SER A 197 4.36 4.66 -16.22
C SER A 197 4.55 4.37 -17.72
N GLY A 198 4.44 5.37 -18.60
CA GLY A 198 4.62 5.20 -20.05
C GLY A 198 6.04 4.81 -20.46
N MET A 199 7.00 4.93 -19.54
CA MET A 199 8.39 4.47 -19.73
C MET A 199 8.58 2.98 -19.37
N SER A 200 7.51 2.23 -19.05
CA SER A 200 7.61 0.81 -18.77
C SER A 200 8.09 0.02 -20.00
N LYS A 201 8.80 -1.09 -19.76
CA LYS A 201 9.36 -1.93 -20.84
C LYS A 201 8.31 -2.51 -21.80
N ASP A 202 7.06 -2.62 -21.36
CA ASP A 202 5.95 -3.12 -22.16
C ASP A 202 5.07 -1.99 -22.74
N GLY A 203 5.44 -0.72 -22.52
CA GLY A 203 4.68 0.46 -22.96
C GLY A 203 3.30 0.56 -22.32
N SER A 204 3.02 -0.22 -21.27
CA SER A 204 1.74 -0.19 -20.58
C SER A 204 1.62 1.04 -19.70
N GLN A 205 0.68 1.92 -20.06
CA GLN A 205 0.32 3.05 -19.23
C GLN A 205 -0.68 2.60 -18.17
N MET A 206 -0.35 2.84 -16.90
CA MET A 206 -1.19 2.49 -15.77
C MET A 206 -1.16 3.58 -14.71
N THR A 207 -2.27 3.72 -13.98
CA THR A 207 -2.27 4.49 -12.73
C THR A 207 -2.17 3.49 -11.57
N LEU A 208 -1.11 3.59 -10.78
CA LEU A 208 -0.89 2.81 -9.58
C LEU A 208 -0.59 3.78 -8.43
N LEU A 209 -1.36 3.67 -7.35
CA LEU A 209 -1.13 4.41 -6.11
C LEU A 209 -0.48 3.48 -5.09
N GLY A 210 0.80 3.76 -4.83
CA GLY A 210 1.65 2.98 -3.94
C GLY A 210 1.55 3.43 -2.48
N ASP A 211 2.39 2.82 -1.67
CA ASP A 211 2.45 2.98 -0.22
C ASP A 211 2.69 4.44 0.23
N LEU A 212 3.49 5.23 -0.48
CA LEU A 212 3.63 6.67 -0.16
C LEU A 212 2.28 7.39 -0.19
N VAL A 213 1.45 7.10 -1.19
CA VAL A 213 0.10 7.69 -1.36
C VAL A 213 -0.90 7.13 -0.36
N LEU A 214 -0.70 5.88 0.09
CA LEU A 214 -1.56 5.18 1.05
C LEU A 214 -1.12 5.35 2.51
N SER A 215 -0.02 6.05 2.75
CA SER A 215 0.50 6.35 4.08
C SER A 215 -0.55 7.09 4.91
N ASN A 216 -0.61 6.78 6.21
CA ASN A 216 -1.53 7.38 7.17
C ASN A 216 -3.02 7.33 6.75
N LYS A 217 -3.37 6.33 5.94
CA LYS A 217 -4.75 6.03 5.54
C LYS A 217 -5.12 4.64 5.97
N LEU A 218 -6.27 4.53 6.64
CA LEU A 218 -6.88 3.23 6.91
C LEU A 218 -7.59 2.74 5.66
N VAL A 219 -6.97 1.81 4.94
CA VAL A 219 -7.52 1.20 3.73
C VAL A 219 -8.27 -0.08 4.09
N VAL A 220 -9.54 -0.18 3.69
CA VAL A 220 -10.42 -1.32 3.96
C VAL A 220 -10.79 -2.02 2.66
N TYR A 221 -10.73 -3.34 2.67
CA TYR A 221 -11.04 -4.21 1.54
C TYR A 221 -12.25 -5.07 1.90
N ASP A 222 -13.39 -4.85 1.25
CA ASP A 222 -14.60 -5.67 1.38
C ASP A 222 -14.81 -6.45 0.08
N LEU A 223 -14.17 -7.63 -0.02
CA LEU A 223 -14.25 -8.46 -1.23
C LEU A 223 -15.55 -9.28 -1.28
N VAL A 224 -16.36 -9.25 -0.22
CA VAL A 224 -17.72 -9.78 -0.26
C VAL A 224 -18.61 -8.83 -1.05
N LYS A 225 -18.44 -7.52 -0.87
CA LYS A 225 -19.16 -6.49 -1.62
C LYS A 225 -18.44 -5.99 -2.88
N GLN A 226 -17.25 -6.51 -3.17
CA GLN A 226 -16.41 -6.04 -4.26
C GLN A 226 -16.15 -4.53 -4.16
N ALA A 227 -15.73 -4.09 -2.97
CA ALA A 227 -15.51 -2.68 -2.68
C ALA A 227 -14.22 -2.47 -1.88
N ILE A 228 -13.64 -1.28 -2.02
CA ILE A 228 -12.48 -0.82 -1.27
C ILE A 228 -12.75 0.61 -0.78
N GLY A 229 -12.19 0.99 0.36
CA GLY A 229 -12.35 2.33 0.90
C GLY A 229 -11.13 2.77 1.68
N TRP A 230 -11.06 4.08 1.98
CA TRP A 230 -10.01 4.64 2.79
C TRP A 230 -10.48 5.89 3.55
N THR A 231 -9.75 6.24 4.60
CA THR A 231 -9.89 7.49 5.35
C THR A 231 -8.55 7.86 5.96
N GLU A 232 -8.31 9.16 6.13
CA GLU A 232 -7.19 9.64 6.95
C GLU A 232 -7.27 9.01 8.34
N TYR A 233 -6.14 8.52 8.84
CA TYR A 233 -6.10 7.78 10.08
C TYR A 233 -4.73 7.80 10.73
N ASN A 234 -4.70 7.91 12.07
CA ASN A 234 -3.48 7.72 12.83
C ASN A 234 -3.16 6.21 12.89
N CYS A 235 -2.23 5.74 12.08
CA CYS A 235 -1.85 4.33 12.01
C CYS A 235 -1.14 3.80 13.26
N SER A 236 -0.74 4.67 14.20
CA SER A 236 -0.25 4.29 15.53
C SER A 236 -1.36 4.05 16.57
N SER A 237 -2.62 4.27 16.20
CA SER A 237 -3.78 4.09 17.09
C SER A 237 -4.36 2.66 17.07
N SER A 238 -5.69 2.52 17.20
CA SER A 238 -6.37 1.23 17.12
C SER A 238 -7.72 1.29 16.42
N ILE A 239 -7.98 0.27 15.60
CA ILE A 239 -9.27 0.07 14.92
C ILE A 239 -10.09 -0.98 15.66
N LYS A 240 -11.42 -0.95 15.48
CA LYS A 240 -12.29 -2.05 15.91
C LYS A 240 -12.64 -2.95 14.74
N VAL A 241 -12.45 -4.23 14.95
CA VAL A 241 -12.66 -5.27 13.93
C VAL A 241 -13.64 -6.30 14.47
N LYS A 242 -14.57 -6.72 13.62
CA LYS A 242 -15.55 -7.76 13.88
C LYS A 242 -15.13 -9.05 13.18
N ASP A 243 -15.06 -10.15 13.94
CA ASP A 243 -14.78 -11.48 13.40
C ASP A 243 -16.05 -12.23 12.94
N GLU A 244 -15.87 -13.49 12.56
CA GLU A 244 -16.93 -14.41 12.15
C GLU A 244 -17.91 -14.77 13.26
N SER A 245 -17.47 -14.79 14.52
CA SER A 245 -18.36 -15.02 15.67
C SER A 245 -19.24 -13.80 15.96
N GLY A 246 -18.88 -12.66 15.38
CA GLY A 246 -19.52 -11.37 15.61
C GLY A 246 -18.94 -10.61 16.80
N ALA A 247 -17.91 -11.15 17.45
CA ALA A 247 -17.17 -10.45 18.49
C ALA A 247 -16.39 -9.29 17.89
N VAL A 248 -16.30 -8.18 18.65
CA VAL A 248 -15.58 -6.97 18.25
C VAL A 248 -14.37 -6.80 19.15
N TYR A 249 -13.19 -6.68 18.55
CA TYR A 249 -11.92 -6.49 19.24
C TYR A 249 -11.17 -5.27 18.71
N SER A 250 -10.29 -4.74 19.54
CA SER A 250 -9.41 -3.63 19.15
C SER A 250 -8.10 -4.19 18.61
N VAL A 251 -7.69 -3.71 17.44
CA VAL A 251 -6.39 -4.04 16.82
C VAL A 251 -5.53 -2.79 16.87
N TYR A 252 -4.43 -2.87 17.61
CA TYR A 252 -3.47 -1.78 17.78
C TYR A 252 -2.29 -1.92 16.83
N ALA A 253 -1.61 -0.83 16.52
CA ALA A 253 -0.42 -0.81 15.65
C ALA A 253 0.72 -1.74 16.13
N HIS A 254 0.83 -1.92 17.45
CA HIS A 254 1.83 -2.78 18.08
C HIS A 254 1.37 -4.24 18.24
N ASN A 255 0.14 -4.59 17.84
CA ASN A 255 -0.37 -5.97 17.87
C ASN A 255 0.17 -6.80 16.69
N LEU A 256 1.48 -6.80 16.48
CA LEU A 256 2.13 -7.95 15.86
C LEU A 256 2.29 -8.97 16.98
N SER A 257 1.48 -10.03 16.97
CA SER A 257 1.73 -11.13 17.89
C SER A 257 3.17 -11.59 17.69
N SER A 258 4.06 -11.33 18.65
CA SER A 258 5.33 -12.04 18.72
C SER A 258 4.95 -13.52 18.72
N ALA A 259 5.22 -14.21 17.61
CA ALA A 259 5.10 -15.65 17.54
C ALA A 259 5.95 -16.17 18.70
N SER A 260 5.29 -16.57 19.78
CA SER A 260 5.92 -16.64 21.08
C SER A 260 7.07 -17.63 21.01
N THR A 261 8.27 -17.17 21.35
CA THR A 261 9.49 -18.00 21.53
C THR A 261 9.25 -19.19 22.47
N ALA A 262 8.16 -19.18 23.25
CA ALA A 262 7.69 -20.28 24.07
C ALA A 262 7.35 -21.57 23.29
N ILE A 263 6.83 -21.48 22.05
CA ILE A 263 6.50 -22.69 21.26
C ILE A 263 7.78 -23.32 20.68
N ILE A 264 8.73 -22.49 20.23
CA ILE A 264 10.04 -22.93 19.71
C ILE A 264 10.88 -23.57 20.82
N ARG A 265 10.85 -23.02 22.04
CA ARG A 265 11.58 -23.60 23.18
C ARG A 265 11.03 -24.98 23.56
N ARG A 266 9.72 -25.19 23.51
CA ARG A 266 9.10 -26.50 23.82
C ARG A 266 9.43 -27.58 22.79
N THR A 267 9.47 -27.24 21.49
CA THR A 267 9.80 -28.21 20.43
C THR A 267 11.29 -28.58 20.42
N LEU A 268 12.19 -27.62 20.64
CA LEU A 268 13.64 -27.88 20.76
C LEU A 268 13.98 -28.77 21.96
N THR A 269 13.34 -28.55 23.11
CA THR A 269 13.59 -29.38 24.30
C THR A 269 13.12 -30.82 24.10
N PHE A 270 11.99 -31.02 23.40
CA PHE A 270 11.45 -32.36 23.11
C PHE A 270 12.34 -33.11 22.10
N MET A 271 12.85 -32.42 21.06
CA MET A 271 13.80 -32.99 20.09
C MET A 271 15.13 -33.40 20.73
N LEU A 272 15.69 -32.58 21.62
CA LEU A 272 16.93 -32.91 22.34
C LEU A 272 16.78 -34.12 23.26
N LEU A 273 15.62 -34.30 23.90
CA LEU A 273 15.31 -35.48 24.73
C LEU A 273 15.18 -36.77 23.88
N LEU A 274 14.58 -36.68 22.70
CA LEU A 274 14.46 -37.81 21.76
C LEU A 274 15.83 -38.26 21.23
N ILE A 275 16.72 -37.32 20.91
CA ILE A 275 18.09 -37.62 20.45
C ILE A 275 18.91 -38.26 21.57
N GLY A 276 18.78 -37.78 22.82
CA GLY A 276 19.46 -38.39 23.97
C GLY A 276 18.99 -39.82 24.28
N MET A 277 17.69 -40.10 24.14
CA MET A 277 17.13 -41.45 24.30
C MET A 277 17.60 -42.40 23.19
N LEU A 278 17.66 -41.94 21.94
CA LEU A 278 18.14 -42.75 20.80
C LEU A 278 19.63 -43.12 20.91
N HIS A 279 20.47 -42.25 21.48
CA HIS A 279 21.88 -42.57 21.73
C HIS A 279 22.10 -43.53 22.90
N SER A 280 21.12 -43.70 23.79
CA SER A 280 21.21 -44.59 24.96
C SER A 280 20.90 -46.06 24.64
N PHE A 281 20.43 -46.36 23.43
CA PHE A 281 20.11 -47.73 22.97
C PHE A 281 21.15 -48.31 21.99
N SER A 282 22.29 -47.65 21.80
CA SER A 282 23.37 -48.08 20.89
C SER A 282 24.68 -48.46 21.59
N TYR A 283 24.62 -48.92 22.84
CA TYR A 283 25.74 -49.62 23.51
C TYR A 283 25.27 -50.93 24.13
#